data_AF-A0ABD1QRR2-F1
#
_entry.id   AF-A0ABD1QRR2-F1
#
_cell.length_a   1.000
_cell.length_b   1.000
_cell.length_c   1.000
_cell.angle_alpha   90.00
_cell.angle_beta   90.00
_cell.angle_gamma   90.00
#
_symmetry.space_group_name_H-M   'P 1'
#
loop_
_entity.id
_entity.type
_entity.pdbx_description
1 polymer ?
#
loop_
_entity_poly.entity_id
_entity_poly.type
_entity_poly.pdbx_seq_one_letter_code
_entity_poly.pdbx_strand_id
1 'polypeptide(L)'
;MHTEGSKSFMKHAVEIEEDPERDAPLGTPATRLEIFRKTHTRKDKTPINELAEEKMDQMKELADKVTEEGSSMYSTKHDDIFTQVMGPDNRGRKRCFGRATFPRELSNATSNRDNAEVRSLKEKVVDVQEELKSTKEELKNTQEQFSDLKSTTNALQDSLKATIDELAMMRGYFRLFLPDGV
;
A
#
# COMPACT_ATOMS: atom_id res chain seq x y z
N MET A 1 -21.90 -14.42 -29.11
CA MET A 1 -23.33 -14.81 -29.07
C MET A 1 -23.39 -16.03 -28.17
N HIS A 2 -24.30 -16.06 -27.18
CA HIS A 2 -24.43 -17.12 -26.18
C HIS A 2 -25.35 -18.24 -26.71
N THR A 3 -25.04 -19.51 -26.44
CA THR A 3 -25.78 -20.66 -27.03
C THR A 3 -26.97 -21.14 -26.18
N GLU A 4 -27.02 -20.85 -24.88
CA GLU A 4 -27.98 -21.47 -23.95
C GLU A 4 -29.30 -20.68 -23.77
N GLY A 5 -29.66 -19.88 -24.78
CA GLY A 5 -30.93 -19.15 -24.83
C GLY A 5 -31.06 -18.08 -23.74
N SER A 6 -32.17 -18.13 -22.98
CA SER A 6 -32.52 -17.14 -21.95
C SER A 6 -31.93 -17.41 -20.56
N LYS A 7 -31.15 -18.49 -20.39
CA LYS A 7 -30.45 -18.75 -19.13
C LYS A 7 -29.34 -17.70 -18.94
N SER A 8 -29.18 -17.22 -17.70
CA SER A 8 -28.16 -16.23 -17.37
C SER A 8 -26.82 -16.90 -17.06
N PHE A 9 -25.72 -16.18 -17.30
CA PHE A 9 -24.38 -16.64 -16.92
C PHE A 9 -24.28 -17.08 -15.45
N MET A 10 -25.00 -16.41 -14.54
CA MET A 10 -25.01 -16.76 -13.12
C MET A 10 -25.68 -18.11 -12.85
N LYS A 11 -26.70 -18.49 -13.62
CA LYS A 11 -27.27 -19.85 -13.53
C LYS A 11 -26.27 -20.89 -13.99
N HIS A 12 -25.54 -20.62 -15.07
CA HIS A 12 -24.49 -21.53 -15.53
C HIS A 12 -23.34 -21.67 -14.53
N ALA A 13 -22.97 -20.59 -13.85
CA ALA A 13 -22.00 -20.63 -12.76
C ALA A 13 -22.47 -21.57 -11.63
N VAL A 14 -23.70 -21.41 -11.15
CA VAL A 14 -24.28 -22.29 -10.12
C VAL A 14 -24.34 -23.75 -10.60
N GLU A 15 -24.78 -23.99 -11.84
CA GLU A 15 -24.77 -25.35 -12.40
C GLU A 15 -23.34 -25.94 -12.42
N ILE A 16 -22.31 -25.15 -12.78
CA ILE A 16 -20.90 -25.59 -12.73
C ILE A 16 -20.43 -25.85 -11.29
N GLU A 17 -20.87 -25.04 -10.33
CA GLU A 17 -20.52 -25.17 -8.91
C GLU A 17 -21.14 -26.42 -8.26
N GLU A 18 -22.31 -26.84 -8.75
CA GLU A 18 -23.05 -28.02 -8.32
C GLU A 18 -22.71 -29.30 -9.11
N ASP A 19 -22.00 -29.19 -10.24
CA ASP A 19 -21.65 -30.31 -11.11
C ASP A 19 -20.74 -31.31 -10.33
N PRO A 20 -21.22 -32.54 -10.02
CA PRO A 20 -20.48 -33.50 -9.17
C PRO A 20 -19.28 -34.14 -9.88
N GLU A 21 -19.20 -34.01 -11.20
CA GLU A 21 -18.09 -34.49 -12.04
C GLU A 21 -16.98 -33.43 -12.19
N ARG A 22 -17.12 -32.25 -11.57
CA ARG A 22 -16.11 -31.19 -11.66
C ARG A 22 -14.87 -31.55 -10.83
N ASP A 23 -13.69 -31.30 -11.41
CA ASP A 23 -12.38 -31.43 -10.74
C ASP A 23 -12.13 -30.29 -9.72
N ALA A 24 -13.14 -29.98 -8.90
CA ALA A 24 -13.11 -28.93 -7.89
C ALA A 24 -13.91 -29.37 -6.65
N PRO A 25 -13.51 -28.96 -5.43
CA PRO A 25 -14.34 -29.16 -4.25
C PRO A 25 -15.72 -28.54 -4.44
N LEU A 26 -16.77 -29.23 -3.99
CA LEU A 26 -18.16 -28.76 -4.08
C LEU A 26 -18.30 -27.38 -3.41
N GLY A 27 -18.92 -26.43 -4.10
CA GLY A 27 -19.07 -25.04 -3.63
C GLY A 27 -17.88 -24.12 -3.92
N THR A 28 -16.85 -24.59 -4.63
CA THR A 28 -15.80 -23.70 -5.17
C THR A 28 -16.41 -22.84 -6.29
N PRO A 29 -16.26 -21.51 -6.31
CA PRO A 29 -16.90 -20.67 -7.32
C PRO A 29 -16.46 -21.04 -8.74
N ALA A 30 -17.39 -20.92 -9.71
CA ALA A 30 -17.06 -21.16 -11.11
C ALA A 30 -16.13 -20.06 -11.65
N THR A 31 -15.09 -20.47 -12.36
CA THR A 31 -14.17 -19.55 -13.03
C THR A 31 -14.80 -18.96 -14.29
N ARG A 32 -14.34 -17.77 -14.70
CA ARG A 32 -14.81 -17.14 -15.95
C ARG A 32 -14.56 -17.99 -17.19
N LEU A 33 -13.49 -18.78 -17.19
CA LEU A 33 -13.15 -19.71 -18.26
C LEU A 33 -14.16 -20.86 -18.36
N GLU A 34 -14.51 -21.48 -17.23
CA GLU A 34 -15.53 -22.55 -17.19
C GLU A 34 -16.88 -22.02 -17.69
N ILE A 35 -17.29 -20.83 -17.22
CA ILE A 35 -18.52 -20.19 -17.66
C ILE A 35 -18.45 -19.85 -19.16
N PHE A 36 -17.34 -19.29 -19.64
CA PHE A 36 -17.19 -18.94 -21.05
C PHE A 36 -17.27 -20.17 -21.96
N ARG A 37 -16.59 -21.27 -21.58
CA ARG A 37 -16.67 -22.55 -22.28
C ARG A 37 -18.10 -23.05 -22.36
N LYS A 38 -18.78 -23.22 -21.21
CA LYS A 38 -20.17 -23.74 -21.16
C LYS A 38 -21.11 -22.93 -22.07
N THR A 39 -20.98 -21.61 -22.01
CA THR A 39 -21.86 -20.67 -22.72
C THR A 39 -21.56 -20.44 -24.20
N HIS A 40 -20.36 -20.78 -24.66
CA HIS A 40 -19.92 -20.63 -26.06
C HIS A 40 -19.69 -21.98 -26.76
N THR A 41 -20.01 -23.09 -26.09
CA THR A 41 -20.13 -24.42 -26.71
C THR A 41 -21.59 -24.71 -27.07
N ARG A 42 -21.82 -25.37 -28.21
CA ARG A 42 -23.13 -25.89 -28.61
C ARG A 42 -23.42 -27.19 -27.87
N LYS A 43 -24.66 -27.70 -27.97
CA LYS A 43 -25.05 -29.02 -27.43
C LYS A 43 -24.19 -30.16 -27.99
N ASP A 44 -23.74 -30.01 -29.23
CA ASP A 44 -22.88 -30.98 -29.93
C ASP A 44 -21.39 -30.86 -29.53
N LYS A 45 -21.08 -30.10 -28.47
CA LYS A 45 -19.73 -29.80 -27.96
C LYS A 45 -18.81 -29.03 -28.91
N THR A 46 -19.30 -28.61 -30.07
CA THR A 46 -18.57 -27.74 -30.98
C THR A 46 -18.61 -26.29 -30.50
N PRO A 47 -17.52 -25.52 -30.65
CA PRO A 47 -17.54 -24.08 -30.39
C PRO A 47 -18.58 -23.39 -31.28
N ILE A 48 -19.13 -22.28 -30.81
CA ILE A 48 -20.15 -21.56 -31.58
C ILE A 48 -19.60 -20.98 -32.89
N ASN A 49 -18.38 -20.43 -32.83
CA ASN A 49 -17.62 -19.74 -33.88
C ASN A 49 -16.12 -20.01 -33.71
N GLU A 50 -15.34 -19.90 -34.79
CA GLU A 50 -13.86 -20.01 -34.79
C GLU A 50 -13.19 -19.05 -33.81
N LEU A 51 -13.62 -17.77 -33.79
CA LEU A 51 -13.10 -16.79 -32.83
C LEU A 51 -13.34 -17.17 -31.37
N ALA A 52 -14.42 -17.89 -31.06
CA ALA A 52 -14.68 -18.33 -29.70
C ALA A 52 -13.75 -19.49 -29.32
N GLU A 53 -13.44 -20.36 -30.28
CA GLU A 53 -12.46 -21.44 -30.13
C GLU A 53 -11.06 -20.89 -29.85
N GLU A 54 -10.57 -19.96 -30.68
CA GLU A 54 -9.28 -19.30 -30.47
C GLU A 54 -9.18 -18.64 -29.08
N LYS A 55 -10.26 -18.02 -28.62
CA LYS A 55 -10.32 -17.37 -27.30
C LYS A 55 -10.33 -18.37 -26.16
N MET A 56 -11.00 -19.51 -26.32
CA MET A 56 -10.96 -20.60 -25.34
C MET A 56 -9.56 -21.21 -25.25
N ASP A 57 -8.88 -21.40 -26.38
CA ASP A 57 -7.52 -21.93 -26.43
C ASP A 57 -6.52 -20.98 -25.78
N GLN A 58 -6.60 -19.68 -26.08
CA GLN A 58 -5.78 -18.65 -25.43
C GLN A 58 -5.97 -18.63 -23.91
N MET A 59 -7.21 -18.71 -23.43
CA MET A 59 -7.47 -18.75 -21.99
C MET A 59 -6.97 -20.04 -21.35
N LYS A 60 -7.06 -21.18 -22.04
CA LYS A 60 -6.57 -22.46 -21.55
C LYS A 60 -5.04 -22.45 -21.42
N GLU A 61 -4.34 -22.00 -22.45
CA GLU A 61 -2.86 -21.91 -22.44
C GLU A 61 -2.36 -21.02 -21.29
N LEU A 62 -3.03 -19.89 -21.03
CA LEU A 62 -2.71 -19.02 -19.90
C LEU A 62 -3.05 -19.66 -18.55
N ALA A 63 -4.14 -20.42 -18.45
CA ALA A 63 -4.49 -21.14 -17.23
C ALA A 63 -3.46 -22.22 -16.88
N ASP A 64 -2.98 -22.95 -17.89
CA ASP A 64 -1.93 -23.95 -17.72
C ASP A 64 -0.64 -23.29 -17.21
N LYS A 65 -0.21 -22.16 -17.80
CA LYS A 65 0.95 -21.38 -17.33
C LYS A 65 0.80 -20.90 -15.88
N VAL A 66 -0.36 -20.37 -15.51
CA VAL A 66 -0.63 -19.89 -14.14
C VAL A 66 -0.60 -21.04 -13.13
N THR A 67 -1.05 -22.23 -13.55
CA THR A 67 -1.01 -23.45 -12.73
C THR A 67 0.43 -23.96 -12.57
N GLU A 68 1.25 -23.93 -13.63
CA GLU A 68 2.69 -24.25 -13.59
C GLU A 68 3.48 -23.32 -12.65
N GLU A 69 3.12 -22.04 -12.60
CA GLU A 69 3.70 -21.06 -11.67
C GLU A 69 3.30 -21.27 -10.19
N GLY A 70 2.56 -22.35 -9.89
CA GLY A 70 2.14 -22.71 -8.54
C GLY A 70 1.03 -21.82 -7.98
N SER A 71 0.34 -21.05 -8.84
CA SER A 71 -0.84 -20.30 -8.40
C SER A 71 -2.08 -21.20 -8.39
N SER A 72 -2.88 -21.09 -7.33
CA SER A 72 -4.17 -21.77 -7.28
C SER A 72 -5.05 -21.34 -8.45
N MET A 73 -5.71 -22.31 -9.10
CA MET A 73 -6.69 -22.11 -10.18
C MET A 73 -7.86 -21.20 -9.76
N TYR A 74 -8.06 -20.99 -8.46
CA TYR A 74 -9.10 -20.10 -7.90
C TYR A 74 -8.54 -18.78 -7.36
N SER A 75 -7.27 -18.50 -7.62
CA SER A 75 -6.65 -17.21 -7.31
C SER A 75 -7.28 -16.11 -8.15
N THR A 76 -7.26 -14.88 -7.63
CA THR A 76 -7.68 -13.67 -8.37
C THR A 76 -6.96 -13.53 -9.72
N LYS A 77 -5.76 -14.14 -9.85
CA LYS A 77 -5.01 -14.23 -11.11
C LYS A 77 -5.73 -15.04 -12.19
N HIS A 78 -6.45 -16.09 -11.85
CA HIS A 78 -7.17 -16.90 -12.85
C HIS A 78 -8.41 -16.16 -13.38
N ASP A 79 -9.03 -15.33 -12.55
CA ASP A 79 -10.07 -14.39 -12.97
C ASP A 79 -9.55 -13.28 -13.91
N ASP A 80 -8.22 -13.04 -13.87
CA ASP A 80 -7.52 -12.08 -14.72
C ASP A 80 -7.20 -12.62 -16.13
N ILE A 81 -7.12 -13.95 -16.29
CA ILE A 81 -6.87 -14.58 -17.60
C ILE A 81 -7.93 -14.17 -18.63
N PHE A 82 -9.19 -14.13 -18.21
CA PHE A 82 -10.27 -13.68 -19.09
C PHE A 82 -10.08 -12.21 -19.49
N THR A 83 -9.71 -11.33 -18.55
CA THR A 83 -9.48 -9.90 -18.84
C THR A 83 -8.25 -9.67 -19.70
N GLN A 84 -7.24 -10.54 -19.59
CA GLN A 84 -6.08 -10.52 -20.47
C GLN A 84 -6.47 -10.86 -21.93
N VAL A 85 -7.32 -11.87 -22.12
CA VAL A 85 -7.71 -12.35 -23.45
C VAL A 85 -8.82 -11.50 -24.10
N MET A 86 -9.76 -10.99 -23.30
CA MET A 86 -10.95 -10.27 -23.76
C MET A 86 -10.91 -8.76 -23.47
N GLY A 87 -9.82 -8.24 -22.90
CA GLY A 87 -9.65 -6.86 -22.46
C GLY A 87 -10.23 -6.56 -21.07
N PRO A 88 -10.10 -5.33 -20.55
CA PRO A 88 -10.63 -4.98 -19.23
C PRO A 88 -12.16 -4.99 -19.17
N ASP A 89 -12.70 -5.22 -17.97
CA ASP A 89 -14.15 -5.14 -17.72
C ASP A 89 -14.64 -3.69 -17.58
N ASN A 90 -15.92 -3.46 -17.88
CA ASN A 90 -16.53 -2.15 -17.72
C ASN A 90 -16.78 -1.84 -16.23
N ARG A 91 -16.71 -0.55 -15.87
CA ARG A 91 -16.91 -0.08 -14.50
C ARG A 91 -18.24 -0.59 -13.93
N GLY A 92 -18.17 -1.29 -12.79
CA GLY A 92 -19.34 -1.80 -12.06
C GLY A 92 -19.94 -3.10 -12.61
N ARG A 93 -19.29 -3.77 -13.58
CA ARG A 93 -19.78 -5.03 -14.15
C ARG A 93 -18.63 -5.94 -14.58
N LYS A 94 -18.43 -7.07 -13.88
CA LYS A 94 -17.61 -8.17 -14.41
C LYS A 94 -18.36 -8.96 -15.48
N ARG A 95 -17.71 -9.24 -16.62
CA ARG A 95 -18.29 -10.11 -17.67
C ARG A 95 -18.34 -11.57 -17.19
N CYS A 96 -19.20 -12.39 -17.80
CA CYS A 96 -19.45 -13.80 -17.45
C CYS A 96 -20.06 -14.08 -16.06
N PHE A 97 -20.30 -13.09 -15.20
CA PHE A 97 -21.02 -13.29 -13.92
C PHE A 97 -22.40 -12.61 -13.90
N GLY A 98 -22.90 -12.16 -15.06
CA GLY A 98 -24.16 -11.45 -15.18
C GLY A 98 -24.18 -10.09 -14.47
N ARG A 99 -25.36 -9.60 -14.09
CA ARG A 99 -25.52 -8.46 -13.17
C ARG A 99 -25.32 -8.97 -11.73
N ALA A 100 -24.15 -9.49 -11.42
CA ALA A 100 -23.79 -9.68 -10.03
C ALA A 100 -23.73 -8.28 -9.38
N THR A 101 -24.47 -8.07 -8.31
CA THR A 101 -24.23 -6.96 -7.40
C THR A 101 -22.88 -7.21 -6.77
N PHE A 102 -21.79 -6.83 -7.46
CA PHE A 102 -20.55 -6.58 -6.76
C PHE A 102 -20.90 -5.59 -5.66
N PRO A 103 -20.63 -5.90 -4.37
CA PRO A 103 -20.89 -4.96 -3.29
C PRO A 103 -20.39 -3.61 -3.76
N ARG A 104 -21.30 -2.62 -3.78
CA ARG A 104 -21.01 -1.30 -4.35
C ARG A 104 -19.76 -0.71 -3.69
N GLU A 105 -19.48 -1.14 -2.46
CA GLU A 105 -18.25 -0.97 -1.68
C GLU A 105 -16.96 -1.18 -2.49
N LEU A 106 -16.85 -2.22 -3.33
CA LEU A 106 -15.66 -2.47 -4.15
C LEU A 106 -15.58 -1.57 -5.40
N SER A 107 -16.71 -1.06 -5.91
CA SER A 107 -16.72 -0.14 -7.07
C SER A 107 -16.65 1.35 -6.67
N ASN A 108 -16.88 1.62 -5.39
CA ASN A 108 -17.00 2.97 -4.82
C ASN A 108 -15.69 3.53 -4.27
N ALA A 109 -14.56 2.80 -4.36
CA ALA A 109 -13.21 3.33 -4.04
C ALA A 109 -12.78 4.54 -4.91
N THR A 110 -13.67 5.01 -5.78
CA THR A 110 -13.53 6.18 -6.66
C THR A 110 -14.74 7.11 -6.59
N SER A 111 -15.68 6.87 -5.66
CA SER A 111 -16.84 7.72 -5.44
C SER A 111 -16.53 8.73 -4.33
N ASN A 112 -17.00 9.97 -4.50
CA ASN A 112 -16.64 11.18 -3.74
C ASN A 112 -16.64 11.11 -2.19
N ARG A 113 -17.05 10.01 -1.55
CA ARG A 113 -16.97 9.84 -0.09
C ARG A 113 -15.54 9.70 0.43
N ASP A 114 -14.65 9.02 -0.30
CA ASP A 114 -13.23 8.90 0.07
C ASP A 114 -12.49 10.25 0.02
N ASN A 115 -13.08 11.27 -0.61
CA ASN A 115 -12.50 12.62 -0.61
C ASN A 115 -12.63 13.32 0.74
N ALA A 116 -13.59 13.01 1.61
CA ALA A 116 -13.75 13.73 2.87
C ALA A 116 -12.65 13.37 3.88
N GLU A 117 -12.39 12.08 4.06
CA GLU A 117 -11.31 11.59 4.92
C GLU A 117 -9.94 11.96 4.35
N VAL A 118 -9.74 11.80 3.03
CA VAL A 118 -8.49 12.23 2.38
C VAL A 118 -8.26 13.73 2.51
N ARG A 119 -9.32 14.57 2.44
CA ARG A 119 -9.20 16.02 2.68
C ARG A 119 -8.85 16.32 4.13
N SER A 120 -9.53 15.69 5.10
CA SER A 120 -9.23 15.86 6.52
C SER A 120 -7.80 15.42 6.86
N LEU A 121 -7.35 14.30 6.31
CA LEU A 121 -5.98 13.82 6.50
C LEU A 121 -4.97 14.77 5.86
N LYS A 122 -5.25 15.32 4.68
CA LYS A 122 -4.39 16.34 4.05
C LYS A 122 -4.29 17.61 4.89
N GLU A 123 -5.40 18.08 5.46
CA GLU A 123 -5.42 19.24 6.36
C GLU A 123 -4.56 18.99 7.60
N LYS A 124 -4.76 17.85 8.28
CA LYS A 124 -3.92 17.45 9.43
C LYS A 124 -2.43 17.33 9.09
N VAL A 125 -2.11 16.86 7.88
CA VAL A 125 -0.71 16.77 7.42
C VAL A 125 -0.10 18.18 7.27
N VAL A 126 -0.88 19.15 6.79
CA VAL A 126 -0.43 20.55 6.71
C VAL A 126 -0.21 21.12 8.11
N ASP A 127 -1.17 20.93 9.03
CA ASP A 127 -1.05 21.43 10.41
C ASP A 127 0.20 20.87 11.11
N VAL A 128 0.41 19.55 11.05
CA VAL A 128 1.59 18.89 11.63
C VAL A 128 2.88 19.39 10.97
N GLN A 129 2.85 19.69 9.67
CA GLN A 129 4.01 20.20 8.96
C GLN A 129 4.35 21.64 9.37
N GLU A 130 3.36 22.46 9.73
CA GLU A 130 3.57 23.80 10.28
C GLU A 130 4.13 23.73 11.71
N GLU A 131 3.57 22.87 12.58
CA GLU A 131 4.10 22.64 13.93
C GLU A 131 5.55 22.13 13.89
N LEU A 132 5.88 21.22 12.98
CA LEU A 132 7.26 20.74 12.79
C LEU A 132 8.22 21.83 12.33
N LYS A 133 7.76 22.81 11.54
CA LYS A 133 8.60 23.96 11.16
C LYS A 133 8.85 24.88 12.35
N SER A 134 7.82 25.22 13.11
CA SER A 134 7.94 26.08 14.30
C SER A 134 8.88 25.47 15.34
N THR A 135 8.65 24.20 15.69
CA THR A 135 9.51 23.48 16.67
C THR A 135 10.96 23.35 16.20
N LYS A 136 11.19 23.22 14.88
CA LYS A 136 12.54 23.22 14.31
C LYS A 136 13.23 24.58 14.41
N GLU A 137 12.50 25.68 14.28
CA GLU A 137 13.03 27.03 14.47
C GLU A 137 13.37 27.29 15.94
N GLU A 138 12.50 26.88 16.87
CA GLU A 138 12.79 26.95 18.31
C GLU A 138 14.02 26.12 18.70
N LEU A 139 14.18 24.92 18.13
CA LEU A 139 15.37 24.09 18.36
C LEU A 139 16.66 24.77 17.86
N LYS A 140 16.61 25.48 16.73
CA LYS A 140 17.76 26.25 16.25
C LYS A 140 18.10 27.40 17.19
N ASN A 141 17.10 28.17 17.61
CA ASN A 141 17.30 29.29 18.52
C ASN A 141 17.88 28.83 19.87
N THR A 142 17.37 27.73 20.42
CA THR A 142 17.92 27.15 21.67
C THR A 142 19.33 26.63 21.47
N GLN A 143 19.65 26.02 20.32
CA GLN A 143 21.01 25.59 20.00
C GLN A 143 22.00 26.76 19.92
N GLU A 144 21.59 27.89 19.31
CA GLU A 144 22.40 29.12 19.27
C GLU A 144 22.63 29.65 20.69
N GLN A 145 21.58 29.74 21.52
CA GLN A 145 21.70 30.14 22.93
C GLN A 145 22.64 29.23 23.73
N PHE A 146 22.60 27.90 23.51
CA PHE A 146 23.54 26.97 24.13
C PHE A 146 25.00 27.23 23.69
N SER A 147 25.21 27.62 22.43
CA SER A 147 26.56 27.95 21.94
C SER A 147 27.11 29.23 22.58
N ASP A 148 26.26 30.25 22.76
CA ASP A 148 26.62 31.50 23.43
C ASP A 148 26.91 31.26 24.90
N LEU A 149 26.03 30.53 25.60
CA LEU A 149 26.25 30.13 26.99
C LEU A 149 27.56 29.37 27.15
N LYS A 150 27.87 28.43 26.24
CA LYS A 150 29.15 27.72 26.25
C LYS A 150 30.34 28.67 26.13
N SER A 151 30.29 29.63 25.21
CA SER A 151 31.37 30.61 25.04
C SER A 151 31.60 31.47 26.30
N THR A 152 30.52 31.95 26.93
CA THR A 152 30.59 32.74 28.16
C THR A 152 31.11 31.93 29.33
N THR A 153 30.70 30.66 29.47
CA THR A 153 31.25 29.78 30.52
C THR A 153 32.75 29.54 30.36
N ASN A 154 33.24 29.37 29.13
CA ASN A 154 34.68 29.24 28.89
C ASN A 154 35.43 30.53 29.24
N ALA A 155 34.91 31.69 28.84
CA ALA A 155 35.51 32.99 29.17
C ALA A 155 35.57 33.23 30.68
N LEU A 156 34.50 32.89 31.41
CA LEU A 156 34.47 32.96 32.88
C LEU A 156 35.43 31.97 33.53
N GLN A 157 35.59 30.78 32.96
CA GLN A 157 36.54 29.80 33.45
C GLN A 157 37.99 30.29 33.28
N ASP A 158 38.30 30.96 32.17
CA ASP A 158 39.64 31.49 31.92
C ASP A 158 39.95 32.73 32.78
N SER A 159 38.97 33.61 33.02
CA SER A 159 39.14 34.71 33.97
C SER A 159 39.30 34.23 35.40
N LEU A 160 38.57 33.17 35.79
CA LEU A 160 38.74 32.53 37.09
C LEU A 160 40.15 31.94 37.26
N LYS A 161 40.70 31.28 36.23
CA LYS A 161 42.11 30.81 36.27
C LYS A 161 43.08 31.97 36.44
N ALA A 162 42.92 33.05 35.67
CA ALA A 162 43.78 34.23 35.77
C ALA A 162 43.79 34.83 37.18
N THR A 163 42.61 34.99 37.80
CA THR A 163 42.51 35.49 39.19
C THR A 163 43.12 34.53 40.21
N ILE A 164 43.01 33.21 40.01
CA ILE A 164 43.69 32.21 40.84
C ILE A 164 45.21 32.35 40.71
N ASP A 165 45.72 32.52 39.50
CA ASP A 165 47.16 32.68 39.23
C ASP A 165 47.69 33.98 39.85
N GLU A 166 46.95 35.09 39.74
CA GLU A 166 47.27 36.36 40.41
C GLU A 166 47.34 36.21 41.94
N LEU A 167 46.34 35.55 42.54
CA LEU A 167 46.35 35.27 43.98
C LEU A 167 47.53 34.37 44.39
N ALA A 168 47.90 33.40 43.56
CA ALA A 168 49.06 32.55 43.80
C ALA A 168 50.37 33.36 43.76
N MET A 169 50.53 34.25 42.79
CA MET A 169 51.67 35.17 42.70
C MET A 169 51.74 36.07 43.95
N MET A 170 50.63 36.70 44.32
CA MET A 170 50.56 37.57 45.51
C MET A 170 50.95 36.81 46.78
N ARG A 171 50.43 35.59 46.99
CA ARG A 171 50.82 34.73 48.11
C ARG A 171 52.33 34.41 48.11
N GLY A 172 52.92 34.20 46.93
CA GLY A 172 54.37 34.02 46.77
C GLY A 172 55.17 35.26 47.19
N TYR A 173 54.76 36.45 46.72
CA TYR A 173 55.36 37.72 47.14
C TYR A 173 55.27 37.93 48.65
N PHE A 174 54.10 37.70 49.26
CA PHE A 174 53.93 37.82 50.70
C PHE A 174 54.89 36.90 51.48
N ARG A 175 55.08 35.65 51.06
CA ARG A 175 56.05 34.73 51.70
C ARG A 175 57.51 35.18 51.60
N LEU A 176 57.89 35.86 50.52
CA LEU A 176 59.26 36.35 50.33
C LEU A 176 59.55 37.62 51.13
N PHE A 177 58.55 38.50 51.30
CA PHE A 177 58.72 39.81 51.94
C PHE A 177 58.24 39.88 53.39
N LEU A 178 57.47 38.89 53.87
CA LEU A 178 57.09 38.68 55.26
C LEU A 178 57.41 37.21 55.63
N PRO A 179 58.68 36.87 55.92
CA PRO A 179 59.01 35.55 56.42
C PRO A 179 58.32 35.38 57.78
N ASP A 180 57.61 34.26 57.94
CA ASP A 180 56.75 33.94 59.08
C ASP A 180 57.33 34.42 60.42
N GLY A 181 56.67 35.39 61.07
CA GLY A 181 56.88 35.70 62.49
C GLY A 181 57.03 37.18 62.84
N VAL A 182 55.91 37.81 63.21
CA VAL A 182 55.68 38.31 64.57
C VAL A 182 54.31 37.84 65.01
#